data_AF-W9UTJ7-F1
#
_entry.id   AF-W9UTJ7-F1
#
_cell.length_a   1.000
_cell.length_b   1.000
_cell.length_c   1.000
_cell.angle_alpha   90.00
_cell.angle_beta   90.00
_cell.angle_gamma   90.00
#
_symmetry.space_group_name_H-M   'P 1'
#
loop_
_entity.id
_entity.type
_entity.pdbx_description
1 polymer ?
#
loop_
_entity_poly.entity_id
_entity_poly.type
_entity_poly.pdbx_seq_one_letter_code
_entity_poly.pdbx_strand_id
1 'polypeptide(L)'
;MTDVNNSTSALRWLWITVLVIVLDLGTKYWADAALIYAQPVPILPFFDLTLLYNYGAAFSFLAGAGGWQRWFFAGIAIGMSVFLLVWLKRTPAQEWWMRLALALVLGGALGNLYDRIIHGYVVDFISLHYGGWYFPAFNLADTAITLGALLLIIDMLFLAERRKLMTSSSEEGLK
;
A
#
# COMPACT_ATOMS: atom_id res chain seq x y z
N MET A 1 -14.10 -10.10 35.14
CA MET A 1 -13.18 -8.95 35.00
C MET A 1 -12.63 -9.03 33.58
N THR A 2 -13.24 -8.30 32.65
CA THR A 2 -13.09 -8.51 31.20
C THR A 2 -11.85 -7.82 30.67
N ASP A 3 -11.05 -8.55 29.89
CA ASP A 3 -9.85 -8.10 29.17
C ASP A 3 -10.09 -6.84 28.32
N VAL A 4 -9.60 -5.69 28.79
CA VAL A 4 -9.61 -4.41 28.04
C VAL A 4 -8.30 -4.15 27.27
N ASN A 5 -7.27 -5.00 27.41
CA ASN A 5 -5.91 -4.62 26.99
C ASN A 5 -5.43 -5.06 25.59
N ASN A 6 -6.26 -5.66 24.73
CA ASN A 6 -5.80 -6.13 23.42
C ASN A 6 -5.87 -5.11 22.27
N SER A 7 -6.62 -4.01 22.41
CA SER A 7 -6.84 -3.03 21.33
C SER A 7 -5.66 -2.07 21.12
N THR A 8 -4.93 -1.73 22.18
CA THR A 8 -3.75 -0.84 22.14
C THR A 8 -2.60 -1.42 21.32
N SER A 9 -2.48 -2.74 21.25
CA SER A 9 -1.44 -3.45 20.49
C SER A 9 -1.63 -3.40 18.96
N ALA A 10 -2.86 -3.31 18.47
CA ALA A 10 -3.14 -3.21 17.04
C ALA A 10 -3.02 -1.76 16.54
N LEU A 11 -3.49 -0.80 17.34
CA LEU A 11 -3.46 0.64 17.01
C LEU A 11 -2.05 1.18 16.81
N ARG A 12 -1.03 0.64 17.50
CA ARG A 12 0.37 1.07 17.30
C ARG A 12 0.88 0.84 15.87
N TRP A 13 0.31 -0.10 15.13
CA TRP A 13 0.67 -0.35 13.74
C TRP A 13 0.18 0.75 12.81
N LEU A 14 -0.81 1.55 13.22
CA LEU A 14 -1.22 2.75 12.49
C LEU A 14 -0.10 3.78 12.41
N TRP A 15 0.91 3.74 13.29
CA TRP A 15 2.11 4.58 13.11
C TRP A 15 2.87 4.23 11.82
N ILE A 16 2.88 2.95 11.41
CA ILE A 16 3.44 2.56 10.11
C ILE A 16 2.59 3.12 8.97
N THR A 17 1.25 3.02 9.08
CA THR A 17 0.33 3.64 8.12
C THR A 17 0.57 5.14 7.99
N VAL A 18 0.69 5.86 9.11
CA VAL A 18 0.97 7.30 9.14
C VAL A 18 2.34 7.60 8.52
N LEU A 19 3.37 6.83 8.86
CA LEU A 19 4.71 7.00 8.28
C LEU A 19 4.68 6.83 6.76
N VAL A 20 4.02 5.79 6.24
CA VAL A 20 3.87 5.58 4.79
C VAL A 20 3.18 6.76 4.13
N ILE A 21 2.07 7.26 4.71
CA ILE A 21 1.35 8.41 4.17
C ILE A 21 2.24 9.66 4.15
N VAL A 22 2.95 9.95 5.23
CA VAL A 22 3.83 11.13 5.31
C VAL A 22 4.96 11.06 4.29
N LEU A 23 5.58 9.89 4.13
CA LEU A 23 6.64 9.69 3.16
C LEU A 23 6.11 9.77 1.72
N ASP A 24 4.97 9.15 1.43
CA ASP A 24 4.35 9.18 0.11
C ASP A 24 3.96 10.59 -0.30
N LEU A 25 3.18 11.29 0.54
CA LEU A 25 2.75 12.66 0.25
C LEU A 25 3.93 13.64 0.18
N GLY A 26 4.92 13.48 1.07
CA GLY A 26 6.12 14.32 1.07
C GLY A 26 6.97 14.13 -0.19
N THR A 27 7.16 12.88 -0.63
CA THR A 27 7.94 12.60 -1.86
C THR A 27 7.20 12.97 -3.13
N LYS A 28 5.87 12.82 -3.18
CA LYS A 28 5.04 13.31 -4.29
C LYS A 28 5.07 14.83 -4.39
N TYR A 29 4.91 15.54 -3.26
CA TYR A 29 5.02 16.99 -3.23
C TYR A 29 6.40 17.46 -3.70
N TRP A 30 7.46 16.79 -3.26
CA TRP A 30 8.82 17.08 -3.73
C TRP A 30 8.96 16.82 -5.24
N ALA A 31 8.46 15.69 -5.74
CA ALA A 31 8.56 15.35 -7.16
C ALA A 31 7.83 16.38 -8.03
N ASP A 32 6.63 16.80 -7.63
CA ASP A 32 5.83 17.82 -8.30
C ASP A 32 6.55 19.19 -8.36
N ALA A 33 7.28 19.54 -7.28
CA ALA A 33 8.03 20.80 -7.20
C ALA A 33 9.38 20.78 -7.91
N ALA A 34 10.05 19.61 -7.98
CA ALA A 34 11.44 19.51 -8.44
C ALA A 34 11.59 18.98 -9.87
N LEU A 35 10.60 18.24 -10.39
CA LEU A 35 10.67 17.59 -11.69
C LEU A 35 9.79 18.29 -12.72
N ILE A 36 10.16 18.16 -13.99
CA ILE A 36 9.35 18.63 -15.12
C ILE A 36 8.52 17.46 -15.63
N TYR A 37 7.23 17.70 -15.87
CA TYR A 37 6.30 16.69 -16.33
C TYR A 37 6.82 15.95 -17.58
N ALA A 38 6.78 14.62 -17.52
CA ALA A 38 7.21 13.70 -18.58
C ALA A 38 8.65 13.90 -19.08
N GLN A 39 9.51 14.55 -18.29
CA GLN A 39 10.92 14.72 -18.60
C GLN A 39 11.77 13.85 -17.66
N PRO A 40 12.35 12.72 -18.14
CA PRO A 40 13.13 11.83 -17.30
C PRO A 40 14.41 12.49 -16.79
N VAL A 41 14.66 12.35 -15.50
CA VAL A 41 15.93 12.68 -14.85
C VAL A 41 16.65 11.36 -14.53
N PRO A 42 17.69 10.99 -15.31
CA PRO A 42 18.35 9.70 -15.15
C PRO A 42 19.15 9.63 -13.85
N ILE A 43 18.93 8.57 -13.06
CA ILE A 43 19.63 8.31 -11.80
C ILE A 43 20.58 7.12 -11.93
N LEU A 44 20.13 6.04 -12.56
CA LEU A 44 20.91 4.84 -12.91
C LEU A 44 20.55 4.38 -14.33
N PRO A 45 21.35 3.49 -14.95
CA PRO A 45 21.05 2.98 -16.30
C PRO A 45 19.69 2.29 -16.47
N PHE A 46 19.00 1.95 -15.37
CA PHE A 46 17.71 1.28 -15.32
C PHE A 46 16.66 2.05 -14.49
N PHE A 47 16.97 3.25 -14.02
CA PHE A 47 16.12 4.01 -13.11
C PHE A 47 16.23 5.51 -13.36
N ASP A 48 15.08 6.12 -13.67
CA ASP A 48 14.89 7.55 -13.81
C ASP A 48 13.87 8.05 -12.78
N LEU A 49 13.99 9.33 -12.44
CA LEU A 49 12.90 10.07 -11.84
C LEU A 49 12.11 10.78 -12.95
N THR A 50 10.84 10.43 -13.10
CA THR A 50 9.99 10.96 -14.19
C THR A 50 8.61 11.29 -13.65
N LEU A 51 8.29 12.58 -13.53
CA LEU A 51 6.99 13.03 -13.05
C LEU A 51 5.88 12.71 -14.06
N LEU A 52 4.92 11.88 -13.64
CA LEU A 52 3.75 11.48 -14.41
C LEU A 52 2.48 11.59 -13.56
N TYR A 53 1.37 11.90 -14.22
CA TYR A 53 0.06 12.03 -13.59
C TYR A 53 -0.85 10.89 -14.06
N ASN A 54 -1.15 9.99 -13.14
CA ASN A 54 -1.89 8.77 -13.44
C ASN A 54 -3.36 8.93 -13.11
N TYR A 55 -4.16 9.11 -14.16
CA TYR A 55 -5.63 9.21 -14.10
C TYR A 55 -6.32 7.84 -14.05
N GLY A 56 -5.56 6.74 -13.93
CA GLY A 56 -6.06 5.37 -14.12
C GLY A 56 -5.97 4.91 -15.57
N ALA A 57 -4.86 5.22 -16.26
CA ALA A 57 -4.67 4.94 -17.69
C ALA A 57 -4.81 3.45 -18.06
N ALA A 58 -4.58 2.53 -17.11
CA ALA A 58 -4.85 1.10 -17.30
C ALA A 58 -6.33 0.78 -17.64
N PHE A 59 -7.25 1.69 -17.29
CA PHE A 59 -8.68 1.61 -17.60
C PHE A 59 -9.12 2.67 -18.63
N SER A 60 -8.17 3.26 -19.36
CA SER A 60 -8.44 4.29 -20.37
C SER A 60 -9.33 3.80 -21.52
N PHE A 61 -9.42 2.49 -21.75
CA PHE A 61 -10.39 1.90 -22.70
C PHE A 61 -11.86 2.18 -22.31
N LEU A 62 -12.12 2.59 -21.06
CA LEU A 62 -13.43 3.05 -20.57
C LEU A 62 -13.51 4.58 -20.38
N ALA A 63 -12.51 5.33 -20.87
CA ALA A 63 -12.38 6.76 -20.60
C ALA A 63 -13.23 7.70 -21.44
N GLY A 64 -14.04 7.20 -22.37
CA GLY A 64 -14.99 8.01 -23.12
C GLY A 64 -16.08 8.70 -22.28
N ALA A 65 -16.15 8.44 -20.97
CA ALA A 65 -17.27 8.82 -20.09
C ALA A 65 -16.90 9.76 -18.91
N GLY A 66 -16.10 10.81 -19.14
CA GLY A 66 -16.16 12.01 -18.29
C GLY A 66 -15.59 11.90 -16.87
N GLY A 67 -14.47 11.20 -16.67
CA GLY A 67 -13.72 11.25 -15.40
C GLY A 67 -14.31 10.43 -14.25
N TRP A 68 -15.29 9.56 -14.52
CA TRP A 68 -15.91 8.66 -13.54
C TRP A 68 -14.89 7.78 -12.78
N GLN A 69 -13.76 7.47 -13.42
CA GLN A 69 -12.69 6.64 -12.88
C GLN A 69 -12.17 7.18 -11.55
N ARG A 70 -12.08 8.52 -11.41
CA ARG A 70 -11.65 9.18 -10.18
C ARG A 70 -12.51 8.72 -9.00
N TRP A 71 -13.82 8.85 -9.13
CA TRP A 71 -14.78 8.54 -8.06
C TRP A 71 -14.91 7.03 -7.84
N PHE A 72 -14.83 6.24 -8.91
CA PHE A 72 -14.82 4.78 -8.81
C PHE A 72 -13.60 4.26 -8.03
N PHE A 73 -12.39 4.68 -8.39
CA PHE A 73 -11.18 4.28 -7.68
C PHE A 73 -11.11 4.84 -6.25
N ALA A 74 -11.60 6.07 -6.04
CA ALA A 74 -11.73 6.61 -4.69
C ALA A 74 -12.68 5.77 -3.84
N GLY A 75 -13.84 5.38 -4.38
CA GLY A 75 -14.80 4.50 -3.70
C GLY A 75 -14.21 3.13 -3.34
N ILE A 76 -13.50 2.50 -4.28
CA ILE A 76 -12.80 1.23 -4.02
C ILE A 76 -11.74 1.40 -2.93
N ALA A 77 -10.91 2.46 -3.01
CA ALA A 77 -9.85 2.69 -2.04
C ALA A 77 -10.40 2.99 -0.64
N ILE A 78 -11.51 3.72 -0.53
CA ILE A 78 -12.22 3.93 0.75
C ILE A 78 -12.73 2.61 1.31
N GLY A 79 -13.47 1.84 0.49
CA GLY A 79 -14.02 0.55 0.91
C GLY A 79 -12.94 -0.43 1.35
N MET A 80 -11.85 -0.52 0.59
CA MET A 80 -10.69 -1.36 0.91
C MET A 80 -9.98 -0.86 2.17
N SER A 81 -9.82 0.46 2.36
CA SER A 81 -9.19 1.01 3.57
C SER A 81 -10.00 0.70 4.82
N VAL A 82 -11.34 0.81 4.76
CA VAL A 82 -12.23 0.42 5.87
C VAL A 82 -12.11 -1.08 6.15
N PHE A 83 -12.12 -1.91 5.11
CA PHE A 83 -11.94 -3.36 5.23
C PHE A 83 -10.60 -3.71 5.90
N LEU A 84 -9.49 -3.15 5.42
CA LEU A 84 -8.15 -3.38 5.97
C LEU A 84 -8.02 -2.90 7.42
N LEU A 85 -8.63 -1.77 7.76
CA LEU A 85 -8.64 -1.26 9.14
C LEU A 85 -9.40 -2.20 10.08
N VAL A 86 -10.58 -2.69 9.67
CA VAL A 86 -11.35 -3.67 10.43
C VAL A 86 -10.60 -4.98 10.56
N TRP A 87 -9.95 -5.43 9.48
CA TRP A 87 -9.12 -6.64 9.49
C TRP A 87 -7.95 -6.49 10.47
N LEU A 88 -7.20 -5.39 10.40
CA LEU A 88 -6.08 -5.10 11.30
C LEU A 88 -6.50 -5.11 12.77
N LYS A 89 -7.69 -4.55 13.08
CA LYS A 89 -8.24 -4.54 14.44
C LYS A 89 -8.58 -5.95 14.94
N ARG A 90 -8.97 -6.87 14.05
CA ARG A 90 -9.32 -8.25 14.36
C ARG A 90 -8.12 -9.19 14.36
N THR A 91 -7.01 -8.81 13.75
CA THR A 91 -5.78 -9.62 13.70
C THR A 91 -5.18 -9.79 15.11
N PRO A 92 -4.91 -11.03 15.56
CA PRO A 92 -4.32 -11.32 16.86
C PRO A 92 -2.93 -10.68 17.08
N ALA A 93 -2.53 -10.47 18.34
CA ALA A 93 -1.30 -9.76 18.68
C ALA A 93 0.00 -10.48 18.30
N GLN A 94 -0.05 -11.79 18.17
CA GLN A 94 1.09 -12.63 17.82
C GLN A 94 1.35 -12.66 16.31
N GLU A 95 0.37 -12.27 15.49
CA GLU A 95 0.47 -12.21 14.02
C GLU A 95 1.06 -10.88 13.54
N TRP A 96 2.26 -10.56 14.01
CA TRP A 96 2.89 -9.27 13.73
C TRP A 96 3.19 -9.05 12.23
N TRP A 97 3.52 -10.09 11.48
CA TRP A 97 3.71 -10.04 10.02
C TRP A 97 2.44 -9.60 9.30
N MET A 98 1.31 -10.21 9.63
CA MET A 98 -0.01 -9.83 9.11
C MET A 98 -0.33 -8.38 9.44
N ARG A 99 -0.10 -7.94 10.69
CA ARG A 99 -0.36 -6.55 11.10
C ARG A 99 0.51 -5.53 10.36
N LEU A 100 1.79 -5.83 10.16
CA LEU A 100 2.70 -5.01 9.37
C LEU A 100 2.21 -4.89 7.92
N ALA A 101 1.87 -6.04 7.32
CA ALA A 101 1.40 -6.11 5.95
C ALA A 101 0.13 -5.27 5.73
N LEU A 102 -0.87 -5.44 6.60
CA LEU A 102 -2.11 -4.66 6.56
C LEU A 102 -1.85 -3.15 6.74
N ALA A 103 -0.95 -2.75 7.63
CA ALA A 103 -0.60 -1.35 7.87
C ALA A 103 0.09 -0.69 6.66
N LEU A 104 0.96 -1.43 5.96
CA LEU A 104 1.62 -0.98 4.73
C LEU A 104 0.61 -0.79 3.59
N VAL A 105 -0.24 -1.80 3.33
CA VAL A 105 -1.28 -1.71 2.28
C VAL A 105 -2.25 -0.58 2.59
N LEU A 106 -2.68 -0.43 3.85
CA LEU A 106 -3.55 0.66 4.27
C LEU A 106 -2.90 2.03 4.05
N GLY A 107 -1.62 2.19 4.40
CA GLY A 107 -0.88 3.44 4.22
C GLY A 107 -0.79 3.83 2.75
N GLY A 108 -0.39 2.89 1.89
CA GLY A 108 -0.32 3.16 0.45
C GLY A 108 -1.69 3.42 -0.17
N ALA A 109 -2.72 2.67 0.22
CA ALA A 109 -4.09 2.90 -0.26
C ALA A 109 -4.59 4.31 0.09
N LEU A 110 -4.31 4.80 1.31
CA LEU A 110 -4.70 6.13 1.75
C LEU A 110 -3.89 7.25 1.08
N GLY A 111 -2.58 7.07 0.86
CA GLY A 111 -1.75 8.05 0.12
C GLY A 111 -2.23 8.24 -1.32
N ASN A 112 -2.51 7.14 -2.01
CA ASN A 112 -3.05 7.14 -3.37
C ASN A 112 -4.53 7.59 -3.45
N LEU A 113 -5.31 7.41 -2.38
CA LEU A 113 -6.66 7.95 -2.27
C LEU A 113 -6.62 9.48 -2.12
N TYR A 114 -5.69 10.00 -1.32
CA TYR A 114 -5.52 11.44 -1.12
C TYR A 114 -5.34 12.16 -2.47
N ASP A 115 -4.40 11.73 -3.30
CA ASP A 115 -4.18 12.38 -4.60
C ASP A 115 -5.43 12.31 -5.49
N ARG A 116 -6.14 11.19 -5.50
CA ARG A 116 -7.39 11.05 -6.27
C ARG A 116 -8.49 12.00 -5.78
N ILE A 117 -8.59 12.23 -4.48
CA ILE A 117 -9.58 13.14 -3.91
C ILE A 117 -9.16 14.59 -4.15
N ILE A 118 -7.88 14.94 -4.02
CA ILE A 118 -7.42 16.33 -4.08
C ILE A 118 -7.10 16.77 -5.51
N HIS A 119 -6.26 16.01 -6.22
CA HIS A 119 -5.76 16.33 -7.56
C HIS A 119 -6.61 15.70 -8.67
N GLY A 120 -7.23 14.54 -8.43
CA GLY A 120 -7.98 13.79 -9.43
C GLY A 120 -7.15 12.81 -10.27
N TYR A 121 -5.86 12.72 -9.98
CA TYR A 121 -4.89 11.76 -10.52
C TYR A 121 -3.94 11.37 -9.39
N VAL A 122 -3.12 10.34 -9.59
CA VAL A 122 -2.01 9.98 -8.69
C VAL A 122 -0.70 10.53 -9.25
N VAL A 123 0.16 11.05 -8.37
CA VAL A 123 1.51 11.49 -8.76
C VAL A 123 2.45 10.29 -8.74
N ASP A 124 2.97 9.93 -9.91
CA ASP A 124 3.98 8.88 -10.10
C ASP A 124 5.30 9.52 -10.48
N PHE A 125 6.42 8.99 -9.96
CA PHE A 125 7.74 9.59 -10.21
C PHE A 125 8.90 8.60 -10.25
N ILE A 126 8.69 7.34 -9.84
CA ILE A 126 9.70 6.28 -9.92
C ILE A 126 9.50 5.56 -11.25
N SER A 127 10.49 5.66 -12.16
CA SER A 127 10.44 5.06 -13.48
C SER A 127 11.58 4.07 -13.66
N LEU A 128 11.26 2.78 -13.71
CA LEU A 128 12.24 1.71 -13.96
C LEU A 128 12.20 1.27 -15.41
N HIS A 129 13.36 1.03 -16.01
CA HIS A 129 13.47 0.62 -17.41
C HIS A 129 14.64 -0.33 -17.65
N TYR A 130 14.54 -1.13 -18.71
CA TYR A 130 15.62 -2.00 -19.15
C TYR A 130 15.50 -2.28 -20.65
N GLY A 131 16.58 -2.04 -21.41
CA GLY A 131 16.63 -2.36 -22.84
C GLY A 131 15.53 -1.69 -23.68
N GLY A 132 15.15 -0.45 -23.33
CA GLY A 132 14.10 0.30 -24.02
C GLY A 132 12.67 -0.01 -23.56
N TRP A 133 12.48 -0.97 -22.64
CA TRP A 133 11.20 -1.26 -22.01
C TRP A 133 11.05 -0.52 -20.69
N TYR A 134 9.90 0.11 -20.46
CA TYR A 134 9.58 0.81 -19.22
C TYR A 134 8.53 0.04 -18.44
N PHE A 135 8.82 -0.20 -17.15
CA PHE A 135 7.78 -0.60 -16.21
C PHE A 135 6.88 0.62 -15.95
N PRO A 136 5.56 0.45 -15.74
CA PRO A 136 4.68 1.57 -15.39
C PRO A 136 5.25 2.34 -14.21
N ALA A 137 5.35 3.67 -14.35
CA ALA A 137 5.84 4.50 -13.26
C ALA A 137 4.95 4.35 -12.02
N PHE A 138 5.57 4.48 -10.85
CA PHE A 138 4.91 4.26 -9.57
C PHE A 138 5.46 5.22 -8.51
N ASN A 139 4.96 5.08 -7.28
CA ASN A 139 5.34 5.91 -6.15
C ASN A 139 5.57 5.08 -4.86
N LEU A 140 5.78 5.77 -3.74
CA LEU A 140 6.00 5.12 -2.45
C LEU A 140 4.74 4.42 -1.91
N ALA A 141 3.55 4.96 -2.16
CA ALA A 141 2.29 4.28 -1.84
C ALA A 141 2.16 2.94 -2.58
N ASP A 142 2.47 2.88 -3.88
CA ASP A 142 2.45 1.64 -4.64
C ASP A 142 3.49 0.65 -4.12
N THR A 143 4.69 1.13 -3.80
CA THR A 143 5.74 0.31 -3.19
C THR A 143 5.28 -0.30 -1.87
N ALA A 144 4.62 0.48 -1.00
CA ALA A 144 4.07 0.00 0.26
C ALA A 144 2.95 -1.03 0.05
N ILE A 145 2.06 -0.81 -0.93
CA ILE A 145 1.03 -1.79 -1.30
C ILE A 145 1.67 -3.09 -1.77
N THR A 146 2.65 -3.04 -2.67
CA THR A 146 3.32 -4.23 -3.21
C THR A 146 4.05 -5.00 -2.11
N LEU A 147 4.83 -4.32 -1.25
CA LEU A 147 5.52 -4.97 -0.14
C LEU A 147 4.54 -5.56 0.88
N GLY A 148 3.47 -4.83 1.20
CA GLY A 148 2.41 -5.34 2.07
C GLY A 148 1.72 -6.58 1.49
N ALA A 149 1.38 -6.57 0.20
CA ALA A 149 0.80 -7.72 -0.48
C ALA A 149 1.75 -8.93 -0.49
N LEU A 150 3.04 -8.73 -0.75
CA LEU A 150 4.04 -9.79 -0.67
C LEU A 150 4.12 -10.38 0.75
N LEU A 151 4.10 -9.55 1.79
CA LEU A 151 4.09 -10.01 3.17
C LEU A 151 2.82 -10.80 3.52
N LEU A 152 1.65 -10.40 3.02
CA LEU A 152 0.40 -11.18 3.18
C LEU A 152 0.54 -12.57 2.56
N ILE A 153 1.06 -12.65 1.32
CA ILE A 153 1.27 -13.91 0.63
C ILE A 153 2.25 -14.80 1.41
N ILE A 154 3.36 -14.25 1.88
CA ILE A 154 4.35 -14.99 2.67
C ILE A 154 3.75 -15.49 3.98
N ASP A 155 2.97 -14.67 4.70
CA ASP A 155 2.34 -15.09 5.95
C ASP A 155 1.31 -16.22 5.72
N MET A 156 0.51 -16.12 4.65
CA MET A 156 -0.47 -17.13 4.28
C MET A 156 0.18 -18.47 3.89
N LEU A 157 1.27 -18.43 3.12
CA LEU A 157 1.91 -19.64 2.60
C LEU A 157 2.84 -20.34 3.61
N PHE A 158 3.52 -19.60 4.49
CA PHE A 158 4.61 -20.16 5.29
C PHE A 158 4.43 -20.02 6.80
N LEU A 159 3.70 -19.02 7.28
CA LEU A 159 3.63 -18.70 8.71
C LEU A 159 2.33 -19.17 9.36
N ALA A 160 1.23 -19.21 8.60
CA ALA A 160 -0.04 -19.75 9.06
C ALA A 160 0.06 -21.23 9.47
N GLU A 161 0.79 -22.03 8.69
CA GLU A 161 0.97 -23.47 8.95
C GLU A 161 1.84 -23.74 10.17
N ARG A 162 2.92 -22.96 10.35
CA ARG A 162 3.76 -23.02 11.55
C ARG A 162 2.99 -22.66 12.83
N ARG A 163 2.08 -21.68 12.78
CA ARG A 163 1.23 -21.33 13.93
C ARG A 163 0.32 -22.49 14.32
N LYS A 164 -0.30 -23.17 13.34
CA LYS A 164 -1.14 -24.36 13.58
C LYS A 164 -0.37 -25.50 14.26
N LEU A 165 0.84 -25.79 13.78
CA LEU A 165 1.68 -26.86 14.33
C LEU A 165 2.15 -26.59 15.77
N MET A 166 2.44 -25.32 16.09
CA MET A 166 2.83 -24.94 17.46
C MET A 166 1.64 -24.98 18.44
N THR A 167 0.43 -24.67 17.98
CA THR A 167 -0.77 -24.80 18.82
C THR A 167 -1.12 -26.27 19.08
N SER A 168 -1.00 -27.16 18.09
CA SER A 168 -1.33 -28.59 18.26
C SER A 168 -0.34 -29.31 19.19
N SER A 169 0.96 -29.02 19.08
CA SER A 169 1.97 -29.64 19.96
C SER A 169 1.87 -29.18 21.42
N SER A 170 1.43 -27.94 21.65
CA SER A 170 1.19 -27.42 23.00
C SER A 170 -0.03 -28.06 23.66
N GLU A 171 -1.08 -28.39 22.91
CA GLU A 171 -2.27 -29.08 23.41
C GLU A 171 -2.01 -30.58 23.70
N GLU A 172 -1.12 -31.22 22.96
CA GLU A 172 -0.72 -32.62 23.20
C GLU A 172 0.19 -32.77 24.43
N GLY A 173 1.12 -31.84 24.67
CA GLY A 173 2.04 -31.91 25.83
C GLY A 173 1.39 -31.60 27.18
N LEU A 174 0.13 -31.16 27.21
CA LEU A 174 -0.66 -30.87 28.41
C LEU A 174 -1.62 -32.02 28.79
N LYS A 175 -1.68 -33.09 27.98
CA LYS A 175 -2.43 -34.32 28.26
C LYS A 175 -1.49 -35.41 28.77
#